data_AF-A0A5D2EW41-F1
#
_entry.id   AF-A0A5D2EW41-F1
#
_cell.length_a   1.000
_cell.length_b   1.000
_cell.length_c   1.000
_cell.angle_alpha   90.00
_cell.angle_beta   90.00
_cell.angle_gamma   90.00
#
_symmetry.space_group_name_H-M   'P 1'
#
loop_
_entity.id
_entity.type
_entity.pdbx_description
1 polymer ?
#
loop_
_entity_poly.entity_id
_entity_poly.type
_entity_poly.pdbx_seq_one_letter_code
_entity_poly.pdbx_strand_id
1 'polypeptide(L)'
;MASNDHHGHHHDHDHDHHHHHHHHDHDKSTKSSWVGADGKVYHSHDGLAPHSQEPIYSPGYFSRRAPPLVNRDFNERAFTVGIGGPVGTGKTALMLALCTFLQHKYSLAAVTNDIFTKEDGEFLVKHQALPVERIRAVETGGCPHAAIREDISINLGPLEELSNLYKTDILLCESGGDNLAANFSRELADYII
;
A
#
# COMPACT_ATOMS: atom_id res chain seq x y z
N MET A 1 25.52 42.04 -58.54
CA MET A 1 24.39 42.89 -58.99
C MET A 1 23.19 42.42 -58.17
N ALA A 2 22.82 43.09 -57.08
CA ALA A 2 21.93 44.28 -57.03
C ALA A 2 20.59 43.97 -57.75
N SER A 3 19.39 44.12 -57.19
CA SER A 3 18.88 44.96 -56.09
C SER A 3 17.36 44.75 -55.94
N ASN A 4 16.81 44.95 -54.72
CA ASN A 4 15.53 45.61 -54.33
C ASN A 4 14.17 45.10 -54.89
N ASP A 5 13.00 45.22 -54.24
CA ASP A 5 12.56 45.82 -52.96
C ASP A 5 11.13 45.37 -52.59
N HIS A 6 10.85 45.41 -51.27
CA HIS A 6 9.61 45.74 -50.55
C HIS A 6 8.22 45.15 -50.90
N HIS A 7 7.57 44.56 -49.88
CA HIS A 7 6.46 45.20 -49.16
C HIS A 7 6.28 44.56 -47.78
N GLY A 8 6.30 45.40 -46.74
CA GLY A 8 6.13 44.99 -45.34
C GLY A 8 4.67 45.06 -44.91
N HIS A 9 4.30 44.19 -43.97
CA HIS A 9 3.13 44.37 -43.13
C HIS A 9 3.53 44.09 -41.68
N HIS A 10 3.59 45.19 -40.91
CA HIS A 10 3.58 45.17 -39.45
C HIS A 10 2.20 44.73 -38.98
N HIS A 11 2.14 43.77 -38.06
CA HIS A 11 0.98 43.56 -37.20
C HIS A 11 1.45 43.73 -35.76
N ASP A 12 1.16 44.90 -35.20
CA ASP A 12 1.15 45.14 -33.76
C ASP A 12 0.00 44.32 -33.15
N HIS A 13 0.33 43.49 -32.16
CA HIS A 13 -0.65 42.89 -31.26
C HIS A 13 -0.45 43.51 -29.89
N ASP A 14 -1.25 44.51 -29.58
CA ASP A 14 -1.41 45.07 -28.25
C ASP A 14 -1.98 44.01 -27.29
N HIS A 15 -1.31 43.85 -26.16
CA HIS A 15 -1.73 43.03 -25.03
C HIS A 15 -2.70 43.83 -24.15
N ASP A 16 -4.00 43.55 -24.26
CA ASP A 16 -4.99 43.94 -23.24
C ASP A 16 -5.48 42.69 -22.50
N HIS A 17 -4.73 42.28 -21.47
CA HIS A 17 -5.21 41.32 -20.48
C HIS A 17 -6.05 42.05 -19.44
N HIS A 18 -7.36 42.12 -19.67
CA HIS A 18 -8.33 42.46 -18.63
C HIS A 18 -8.31 41.38 -17.53
N HIS A 19 -7.63 41.68 -16.42
CA HIS A 19 -7.74 40.91 -15.18
C HIS A 19 -9.13 41.12 -14.57
N HIS A 20 -10.06 40.21 -14.87
CA HIS A 20 -11.27 40.04 -14.07
C HIS A 20 -10.88 39.44 -12.71
N HIS A 21 -10.67 40.30 -11.72
CA HIS A 21 -10.69 39.91 -10.31
C HIS A 21 -12.09 39.43 -9.94
N HIS A 22 -12.31 38.12 -10.01
CA HIS A 22 -13.43 37.48 -9.31
C HIS A 22 -13.14 37.57 -7.82
N HIS A 23 -13.70 38.59 -7.17
CA HIS A 23 -13.93 38.59 -5.73
C HIS A 23 -14.91 37.45 -5.44
N HIS A 24 -14.39 36.29 -5.04
CA HIS A 24 -15.19 35.30 -4.34
C HIS A 24 -15.44 35.86 -2.93
N ASP A 25 -16.64 36.40 -2.72
CA ASP A 25 -17.20 36.53 -1.38
C ASP A 25 -17.20 35.13 -0.74
N HIS A 26 -16.30 34.91 0.21
CA HIS A 26 -16.36 33.78 1.12
C HIS A 26 -17.59 33.97 2.01
N ASP A 27 -18.75 33.58 1.48
CA ASP A 27 -19.93 33.37 2.27
C ASP A 27 -19.60 32.30 3.34
N LYS A 28 -19.93 32.62 4.59
CA LYS A 28 -19.56 31.82 5.75
C LYS A 28 -20.24 30.46 5.64
N SER A 29 -19.52 29.44 5.16
CA SER A 29 -20.00 28.06 5.24
C SER A 29 -20.15 27.69 6.71
N THR A 30 -21.38 27.74 7.19
CA THR A 30 -21.76 27.29 8.52
C THR A 30 -21.45 25.81 8.61
N LYS A 31 -20.32 25.46 9.23
CA LYS A 31 -20.05 24.11 9.75
C LYS A 31 -21.19 23.75 10.71
N SER A 32 -22.18 23.01 10.24
CA SER A 32 -23.26 22.50 11.10
C SER A 32 -22.83 21.15 11.66
N SER A 33 -22.65 21.09 12.97
CA SER A 33 -22.55 19.84 13.72
C SER A 33 -23.82 19.66 14.56
N TRP A 34 -24.45 18.48 14.52
CA TRP A 34 -25.66 18.18 15.29
C TRP A 34 -25.64 16.74 15.81
N VAL A 35 -26.48 16.45 16.81
CA VAL A 35 -26.63 15.10 17.37
C VAL A 35 -27.80 14.41 16.68
N GLY A 36 -27.57 13.23 16.10
CA GLY A 36 -28.61 12.41 15.48
C GLY A 36 -29.50 11.72 16.51
N ALA A 37 -30.63 11.17 16.07
CA ALA A 37 -31.55 10.41 16.93
C ALA A 37 -30.91 9.14 17.53
N ASP A 38 -29.79 8.68 16.95
CA ASP A 38 -28.96 7.57 17.42
C ASP A 38 -27.89 8.00 18.45
N GLY A 39 -27.86 9.29 18.84
CA GLY A 39 -26.90 9.85 19.78
C GLY A 39 -25.51 10.13 19.19
N LYS A 40 -25.29 9.91 17.89
CA LYS A 40 -24.00 10.20 17.24
C LYS A 40 -23.91 11.67 16.84
N VAL A 41 -22.70 12.22 16.89
CA VAL A 41 -22.43 13.58 16.41
C VAL A 41 -22.17 13.52 14.90
N TYR A 42 -23.05 14.16 14.15
CA TYR A 42 -22.94 14.32 12.70
C TYR A 42 -22.36 15.68 12.35
N HIS A 43 -21.58 15.72 11.28
CA HIS A 43 -21.12 16.95 10.66
C HIS A 43 -21.19 16.82 9.14
N SER A 44 -21.34 17.97 8.47
CA SER A 44 -21.29 18.09 7.02
C SER A 44 -20.27 19.17 6.64
N HIS A 45 -19.51 18.89 5.60
CA HIS A 45 -18.60 19.83 4.97
C HIS A 45 -19.05 20.03 3.52
N ASP A 46 -19.05 21.28 3.06
CA ASP A 46 -19.18 21.65 1.64
C ASP A 46 -20.42 21.06 0.92
N GLY A 47 -21.55 20.95 1.63
CA GLY A 47 -22.81 20.44 1.06
C GLY A 47 -22.83 18.93 0.82
N LEU A 48 -21.82 18.19 1.28
CA LEU A 48 -21.76 16.73 1.19
C LEU A 48 -22.63 16.08 2.26
N ALA A 49 -22.96 14.80 2.03
CA ALA A 49 -23.78 14.00 2.92
C ALA A 49 -23.24 14.03 4.37
N PRO A 50 -24.11 14.24 5.38
CA PRO A 50 -23.70 14.23 6.77
C PRO A 50 -23.09 12.89 7.17
N HIS A 51 -21.97 12.93 7.88
CA HIS A 51 -21.32 11.74 8.42
C HIS A 51 -21.03 11.91 9.91
N SER A 52 -20.98 10.78 10.62
CA SER A 52 -20.50 10.72 11.99
C SER A 52 -19.18 9.97 12.02
N GLN A 53 -18.25 10.44 12.85
CA GLN A 53 -17.09 9.63 13.21
C GLN A 53 -17.37 9.02 14.57
N GLU A 54 -17.08 7.73 14.71
CA GLU A 54 -16.97 7.17 16.06
C GLU A 54 -15.81 7.89 16.76
N PRO A 55 -16.03 8.46 17.96
CA PRO A 55 -14.95 9.08 18.69
C PRO A 55 -13.93 7.98 19.04
N ILE A 56 -12.80 7.98 18.34
CA ILE A 56 -11.66 7.14 18.70
C ILE A 56 -11.03 7.79 19.94
N TYR A 57 -11.50 7.38 21.13
CA TYR A 57 -11.04 7.94 22.41
C TYR A 57 -9.58 7.63 22.73
N SER A 58 -8.94 6.77 21.95
CA SER A 58 -7.56 6.34 22.16
C SER A 58 -6.97 5.82 20.84
N PRO A 59 -5.68 6.05 20.58
CA PRO A 59 -4.97 5.43 19.44
C PRO A 59 -4.85 3.89 19.55
N GLY A 60 -5.43 3.28 20.60
CA GLY A 60 -5.33 1.86 20.90
C GLY A 60 -4.17 1.55 21.85
N TYR A 61 -4.33 0.51 22.67
CA TYR A 61 -3.30 0.05 23.60
C TYR A 61 -2.66 -1.22 23.07
N PHE A 62 -1.31 -1.25 22.97
CA PHE A 62 -0.57 -2.44 22.54
C PHE A 62 -0.92 -3.68 23.38
N SER A 63 -1.03 -3.51 24.70
CA SER A 63 -1.38 -4.58 25.64
C SER A 63 -2.77 -5.18 25.45
N ARG A 64 -3.65 -4.52 24.69
CA ARG A 64 -5.02 -4.98 24.41
C ARG A 64 -5.18 -5.55 23.00
N ARG A 65 -4.10 -5.65 22.22
CA ARG A 65 -4.14 -6.30 20.90
C ARG A 65 -4.37 -7.80 21.08
N ALA A 66 -5.04 -8.42 20.11
CA ALA A 66 -5.25 -9.87 20.10
C ALA A 66 -3.89 -10.58 20.25
N PRO A 67 -3.78 -11.58 21.15
CA PRO A 67 -2.55 -12.32 21.34
C PRO A 67 -2.19 -13.13 20.08
N PRO A 68 -0.90 -13.51 19.91
CA PRO A 68 -0.50 -14.43 18.85
C PRO A 68 -1.31 -15.73 18.90
N LEU A 69 -1.49 -16.38 17.74
CA LEU A 69 -2.15 -17.67 17.66
C LEU A 69 -1.30 -18.72 18.41
N VAL A 70 -1.74 -19.10 19.62
CA VAL A 70 -0.98 -19.95 20.54
C VAL A 70 -0.83 -21.41 20.09
N ASN A 71 -1.64 -21.86 19.13
CA ASN A 71 -1.66 -23.23 18.62
C ASN A 71 -1.06 -23.34 17.21
N ARG A 72 -0.18 -22.41 16.80
CA ARG A 72 0.43 -22.43 15.47
C ARG A 72 1.48 -23.55 15.38
N ASP A 73 1.31 -24.48 14.42
CA ASP A 73 2.35 -25.44 14.07
C ASP A 73 3.25 -24.88 12.96
N PHE A 74 4.50 -24.58 13.31
CA PHE A 74 5.49 -24.05 12.38
C PHE A 74 6.05 -25.09 11.41
N ASN A 75 5.74 -26.38 11.59
CA ASN A 75 6.10 -27.42 10.63
C ASN A 75 5.19 -27.41 9.39
N GLU A 76 3.92 -27.04 9.55
CA GLU A 76 2.98 -26.91 8.43
C GLU A 76 3.35 -25.73 7.53
N ARG A 77 3.66 -24.59 8.16
CA ARG A 77 4.19 -23.41 7.49
C ARG A 77 4.98 -22.58 8.49
N ALA A 78 6.21 -22.25 8.08
CA ALA A 78 7.19 -21.56 8.88
C ALA A 78 6.73 -20.18 9.35
N PHE A 79 7.47 -19.63 10.32
CA PHE A 79 7.18 -18.32 10.89
C PHE A 79 7.14 -17.25 9.79
N THR A 80 5.97 -16.64 9.60
CA THR A 80 5.72 -15.75 8.47
C THR A 80 5.66 -14.30 8.90
N VAL A 81 6.49 -13.49 8.25
CA VAL A 81 6.55 -12.04 8.44
C VAL A 81 5.84 -11.37 7.27
N GLY A 82 4.73 -10.70 7.55
CA GLY A 82 4.04 -9.84 6.60
C GLY A 82 4.69 -8.46 6.57
N ILE A 83 4.97 -7.93 5.39
CA ILE A 83 5.52 -6.59 5.17
C ILE A 83 4.48 -5.78 4.40
N GLY A 84 3.84 -4.85 5.11
CA GLY A 84 2.74 -4.04 4.60
C GLY A 84 3.12 -2.58 4.42
N GLY A 85 2.24 -1.84 3.75
CA GLY A 85 2.33 -0.38 3.65
C GLY A 85 1.99 0.18 2.27
N PRO A 86 1.91 1.52 2.16
CA PRO A 86 1.61 2.20 0.90
C PRO A 86 2.55 1.88 -0.27
N VAL A 87 2.07 2.18 -1.47
CA VAL A 87 2.89 2.12 -2.67
C VAL A 87 4.06 3.10 -2.53
N GLY A 88 5.27 2.64 -2.88
CA GLY A 88 6.48 3.48 -2.86
C GLY A 88 7.13 3.70 -1.49
N THR A 89 6.68 3.06 -0.40
CA THR A 89 7.29 3.23 0.94
C THR A 89 8.54 2.38 1.18
N GLY A 90 8.99 1.61 0.19
CA GLY A 90 10.22 0.83 0.26
C GLY A 90 10.04 -0.60 0.78
N LYS A 91 8.85 -1.19 0.67
CA LYS A 91 8.57 -2.60 1.05
C LYS A 91 9.52 -3.59 0.36
N THR A 92 9.61 -3.54 -0.97
CA THR A 92 10.55 -4.37 -1.76
C THR A 92 12.02 -4.12 -1.38
N ALA A 93 12.38 -2.88 -1.04
CA ALA A 93 13.73 -2.56 -0.58
C ALA A 93 14.02 -3.17 0.81
N LEU A 94 13.02 -3.18 1.71
CA LEU A 94 13.11 -3.86 2.99
C LEU A 94 13.20 -5.38 2.81
N MET A 95 12.39 -5.96 1.90
CA MET A 95 12.47 -7.37 1.53
C MET A 95 13.90 -7.75 1.12
N LEU A 96 14.51 -6.97 0.20
CA LEU A 96 15.89 -7.19 -0.22
C LEU A 96 16.86 -7.15 0.95
N ALA A 97 16.78 -6.11 1.79
CA ALA A 97 17.67 -5.95 2.94
C ALA A 97 17.55 -7.11 3.95
N LEU A 98 16.33 -7.55 4.25
CA LEU A 98 16.06 -8.67 5.15
C LEU A 98 16.58 -9.98 4.56
N CYS A 99 16.27 -10.28 3.29
CA CYS A 99 16.79 -11.46 2.60
C CYS A 99 18.32 -11.50 2.66
N THR A 100 18.99 -10.42 2.24
CA THR A 100 20.45 -10.36 2.21
C THR A 100 21.07 -10.55 3.60
N PHE A 101 20.47 -9.97 4.63
CA PHE A 101 21.00 -10.04 5.99
C PHE A 101 20.75 -11.39 6.67
N LEU A 102 19.57 -11.99 6.46
CA LEU A 102 19.11 -13.17 7.19
C LEU A 102 19.44 -14.48 6.47
N GLN A 103 19.65 -14.50 5.15
CA GLN A 103 19.82 -15.74 4.37
C GLN A 103 21.02 -16.60 4.81
N HIS A 104 22.01 -16.01 5.48
CA HIS A 104 23.17 -16.74 6.00
C HIS A 104 22.93 -17.40 7.36
N LYS A 105 21.82 -17.06 8.03
CA LYS A 105 21.47 -17.53 9.38
C LYS A 105 20.24 -18.41 9.40
N TYR A 106 19.33 -18.21 8.45
CA TYR A 106 18.02 -18.86 8.39
C TYR A 106 17.75 -19.35 6.97
N SER A 107 17.05 -20.48 6.85
CA SER A 107 16.45 -20.90 5.58
C SER A 107 15.26 -19.99 5.26
N LEU A 108 15.38 -19.17 4.22
CA LEU A 108 14.38 -18.17 3.83
C LEU A 108 13.67 -18.52 2.53
N ALA A 109 12.44 -18.04 2.41
CA ALA A 109 11.78 -17.86 1.13
C ALA A 109 10.90 -16.60 1.17
N ALA A 110 10.61 -16.05 -0.01
CA ALA A 110 9.93 -14.79 -0.18
C ALA A 110 8.73 -14.93 -1.12
N VAL A 111 7.60 -14.35 -0.72
CA VAL A 111 6.41 -14.18 -1.54
C VAL A 111 6.18 -12.68 -1.72
N THR A 112 6.11 -12.21 -2.96
CA THR A 112 5.81 -10.82 -3.29
C THR A 112 4.44 -10.75 -3.94
N ASN A 113 3.58 -9.86 -3.47
CA ASN A 113 2.31 -9.58 -4.11
C ASN A 113 2.43 -8.33 -4.98
N ASP A 114 1.79 -8.33 -6.14
CA ASP A 114 1.51 -7.14 -6.94
C ASP A 114 0.19 -7.34 -7.68
N ILE A 115 -0.45 -6.26 -8.14
CA ILE A 115 -1.81 -6.29 -8.69
C ILE A 115 -1.84 -7.00 -10.04
N PHE A 116 -0.92 -6.64 -10.95
CA PHE A 116 -0.94 -7.11 -12.34
C PHE A 116 0.43 -7.49 -12.90
N THR A 117 1.49 -7.43 -12.08
CA THR A 117 2.85 -7.69 -12.54
C THR A 117 3.57 -8.63 -11.59
N LYS A 118 4.81 -8.98 -11.94
CA LYS A 118 5.74 -9.73 -11.10
C LYS A 118 6.99 -8.92 -10.78
N GLU A 119 6.93 -7.60 -10.98
CA GLU A 119 8.09 -6.71 -10.93
C GLU A 119 8.83 -6.77 -9.59
N ASP A 120 8.11 -6.84 -8.46
CA ASP A 120 8.73 -6.96 -7.14
C ASP A 120 9.51 -8.27 -6.98
N GLY A 121 8.97 -9.39 -7.45
CA GLY A 121 9.66 -10.68 -7.43
C GLY A 121 10.87 -10.71 -8.37
N GLU A 122 10.71 -10.18 -9.58
CA GLU A 122 11.80 -10.04 -10.56
C GLU A 122 12.90 -9.11 -10.05
N PHE A 123 12.54 -8.04 -9.34
CA PHE A 123 13.46 -7.14 -8.68
C PHE A 123 14.33 -7.89 -7.66
N LEU A 124 13.72 -8.71 -6.79
CA LEU A 124 14.47 -9.50 -5.80
C LEU A 124 15.40 -10.53 -6.47
N VAL A 125 14.95 -11.19 -7.54
CA VAL A 125 15.77 -12.14 -8.31
C VAL A 125 16.96 -11.42 -8.95
N LYS A 126 16.72 -10.27 -9.59
CA LYS A 126 17.76 -9.46 -10.24
C LYS A 126 18.84 -9.00 -9.27
N HIS A 127 18.46 -8.69 -8.02
CA HIS A 127 19.39 -8.28 -6.97
C HIS A 127 19.96 -9.46 -6.16
N GLN A 128 19.69 -10.70 -6.58
CA GLN A 128 20.18 -11.91 -5.93
C GLN A 128 19.81 -11.96 -4.43
N ALA A 129 18.61 -11.50 -4.09
CA ALA A 129 18.12 -11.49 -2.71
C ALA A 129 18.12 -12.90 -2.10
N LEU A 130 17.66 -13.88 -2.89
CA LEU A 130 17.64 -15.31 -2.61
C LEU A 130 17.78 -16.08 -3.93
N PRO A 131 18.08 -17.39 -3.90
CA PRO A 131 17.91 -18.27 -5.05
C PRO A 131 16.51 -18.12 -5.67
N VAL A 132 16.42 -18.10 -7.01
CA VAL A 132 15.17 -17.81 -7.74
C VAL A 132 14.03 -18.74 -7.34
N GLU A 133 14.35 -20.01 -7.06
CA GLU A 133 13.40 -21.03 -6.68
C GLU A 133 12.79 -20.81 -5.29
N ARG A 134 13.35 -19.90 -4.49
CA ARG A 134 12.84 -19.47 -3.18
C ARG A 134 12.03 -18.18 -3.23
N ILE A 135 11.81 -17.62 -4.41
CA ILE A 135 11.00 -16.41 -4.61
C ILE A 135 9.74 -16.82 -5.39
N ARG A 136 8.58 -16.35 -4.93
CA ARG A 136 7.29 -16.50 -5.63
C ARG A 136 6.65 -15.13 -5.78
N ALA A 137 6.28 -14.78 -7.01
CA ALA A 137 5.49 -13.59 -7.31
C ALA A 137 4.02 -13.98 -7.47
N VAL A 138 3.14 -13.31 -6.75
CA VAL A 138 1.70 -13.52 -6.73
C VAL A 138 1.03 -12.28 -7.33
N GLU A 139 0.22 -12.51 -8.36
CA GLU A 139 -0.64 -11.48 -8.94
C GLU A 139 -1.99 -11.50 -8.20
N THR A 140 -2.26 -10.46 -7.40
CA THR A 140 -3.46 -10.42 -6.54
C THR A 140 -4.73 -10.04 -7.29
N GLY A 141 -4.59 -9.44 -8.48
CA GLY A 141 -5.68 -8.71 -9.11
C GLY A 141 -6.05 -7.44 -8.33
N GLY A 142 -7.22 -6.87 -8.60
CA GLY A 142 -7.58 -5.49 -8.25
C GLY A 142 -7.76 -5.13 -6.77
N CYS A 143 -7.67 -6.08 -5.83
CA CYS A 143 -7.91 -5.83 -4.39
C CYS A 143 -6.75 -6.37 -3.53
N PRO A 144 -5.61 -5.67 -3.43
CA PRO A 144 -4.44 -6.15 -2.70
C PRO A 144 -4.68 -6.39 -1.19
N HIS A 145 -5.50 -5.58 -0.50
CA HIS A 145 -5.86 -5.86 0.90
C HIS A 145 -6.61 -7.18 1.06
N ALA A 146 -7.48 -7.53 0.12
CA ALA A 146 -8.25 -8.76 0.18
C ALA A 146 -7.34 -9.98 0.15
N ALA A 147 -6.31 -9.95 -0.70
CA ALA A 147 -5.33 -11.03 -0.85
C ALA A 147 -4.49 -11.30 0.41
N ILE A 148 -4.43 -10.35 1.35
CA ILE A 148 -3.67 -10.50 2.61
C ILE A 148 -4.55 -10.58 3.85
N ARG A 149 -5.87 -10.34 3.74
CA ARG A 149 -6.76 -10.23 4.88
C ARG A 149 -8.02 -11.07 4.75
N GLU A 150 -8.86 -10.81 3.76
CA GLU A 150 -10.16 -11.47 3.59
C GLU A 150 -10.06 -12.84 2.90
N ASP A 151 -9.27 -12.93 1.83
CA ASP A 151 -9.01 -14.16 1.08
C ASP A 151 -7.50 -14.36 0.90
N ILE A 152 -6.91 -15.02 1.88
CA ILE A 152 -5.46 -15.26 1.95
C ILE A 152 -4.99 -16.46 1.15
N SER A 153 -5.90 -17.17 0.48
CA SER A 153 -5.63 -18.47 -0.15
C SER A 153 -4.53 -18.38 -1.21
N ILE A 154 -4.52 -17.27 -1.97
CA ILE A 154 -3.53 -17.02 -3.03
C ILE A 154 -2.10 -16.89 -2.49
N ASN A 155 -1.95 -16.46 -1.24
CA ASN A 155 -0.66 -16.36 -0.56
C ASN A 155 -0.33 -17.63 0.23
N LEU A 156 -1.32 -18.26 0.85
CA LEU A 156 -1.12 -19.42 1.72
C LEU A 156 -0.50 -20.60 0.96
N GLY A 157 -1.00 -20.90 -0.24
CA GLY A 157 -0.48 -22.00 -1.07
C GLY A 157 1.03 -21.89 -1.35
N PRO A 158 1.51 -20.79 -1.95
CA PRO A 158 2.94 -20.58 -2.18
C PRO A 158 3.79 -20.61 -0.90
N LEU A 159 3.28 -20.06 0.21
CA LEU A 159 4.00 -20.06 1.49
C LEU A 159 4.18 -21.50 2.04
N GLU A 160 3.14 -22.31 2.01
CA GLU A 160 3.19 -23.72 2.43
C GLU A 160 4.08 -24.56 1.50
N GLU A 161 4.01 -24.33 0.19
CA GLU A 161 4.87 -24.99 -0.79
C GLU A 161 6.35 -24.69 -0.51
N LEU A 162 6.70 -23.41 -0.38
CA LEU A 162 8.07 -22.97 -0.09
C LEU A 162 8.56 -23.52 1.25
N SER A 163 7.70 -23.48 2.28
CA SER A 163 8.00 -24.03 3.60
C SER A 163 8.36 -25.51 3.53
N ASN A 164 7.57 -26.27 2.78
CA ASN A 164 7.75 -27.71 2.66
C ASN A 164 8.97 -28.09 1.81
N LEU A 165 9.16 -27.43 0.66
CA LEU A 165 10.27 -27.70 -0.27
C LEU A 165 11.62 -27.37 0.34
N TYR A 166 11.72 -26.24 1.05
CA TYR A 166 12.99 -25.69 1.50
C TYR A 166 13.23 -25.77 3.00
N LYS A 167 12.26 -26.30 3.76
CA LYS A 167 12.29 -26.34 5.23
C LYS A 167 12.69 -24.98 5.78
N THR A 168 11.93 -23.96 5.38
CA THR A 168 12.22 -22.58 5.74
C THR A 168 12.06 -22.39 7.24
N ASP A 169 12.92 -21.59 7.84
CA ASP A 169 12.75 -21.12 9.21
C ASP A 169 11.84 -19.88 9.22
N ILE A 170 11.97 -19.01 8.21
CA ILE A 170 11.24 -17.76 8.09
C ILE A 170 10.74 -17.58 6.65
N LEU A 171 9.49 -17.15 6.53
CA LEU A 171 8.87 -16.74 5.28
C LEU A 171 8.65 -15.22 5.32
N LEU A 172 9.00 -14.54 4.24
CA LEU A 172 8.69 -13.12 4.04
C LEU A 172 7.55 -12.99 3.04
N CYS A 173 6.52 -12.23 3.39
CA CYS A 173 5.35 -12.00 2.54
C CYS A 173 5.12 -10.50 2.39
N GLU A 174 5.40 -9.96 1.22
CA GLU A 174 5.16 -8.55 0.89
C GLU A 174 3.74 -8.34 0.35
N SER A 175 3.02 -7.32 0.81
CA SER A 175 1.74 -6.92 0.18
C SER A 175 1.94 -6.07 -1.08
N GLY A 176 0.98 -6.08 -2.02
CA GLY A 176 1.06 -5.32 -3.30
C GLY A 176 0.92 -3.81 -3.21
N GLY A 177 1.20 -3.21 -2.04
CA GLY A 177 0.97 -1.81 -1.74
C GLY A 177 -0.52 -1.50 -1.53
N ASP A 178 -0.86 -0.86 -0.42
CA ASP A 178 -2.25 -0.52 -0.11
C ASP A 178 -2.33 0.72 0.80
N ASN A 179 -3.52 1.24 1.06
CA ASN A 179 -3.72 2.37 1.95
C ASN A 179 -3.37 2.04 3.42
N LEU A 180 -3.45 3.06 4.28
CA LEU A 180 -3.06 2.97 5.69
C LEU A 180 -3.91 2.02 6.53
N ALA A 181 -5.06 1.55 6.03
CA ALA A 181 -5.94 0.64 6.74
C ALA A 181 -5.65 -0.85 6.44
N ALA A 182 -4.77 -1.14 5.48
CA ALA A 182 -4.42 -2.51 5.14
C ALA A 182 -3.61 -3.17 6.27
N ASN A 183 -4.01 -4.39 6.62
CA ASN A 183 -3.40 -5.16 7.69
C ASN A 183 -3.53 -6.64 7.37
N PHE A 184 -2.47 -7.41 7.60
CA PHE A 184 -2.49 -8.86 7.34
C PHE A 184 -3.47 -9.58 8.26
N SER A 185 -4.10 -10.63 7.73
CA SER A 185 -4.75 -11.66 8.55
C SER A 185 -3.72 -12.32 9.46
N ARG A 186 -4.12 -12.59 10.71
CA ARG A 186 -3.30 -13.37 11.65
C ARG A 186 -3.12 -14.82 11.22
N GLU A 187 -4.00 -15.31 10.35
CA GLU A 187 -3.85 -16.65 9.74
C GLU A 187 -2.79 -16.66 8.63
N LEU A 188 -2.42 -15.49 8.10
CA LEU A 188 -1.38 -15.34 7.08
C LEU A 188 -0.04 -14.90 7.66
N ALA A 189 0.01 -13.96 8.60
CA ALA A 189 1.25 -13.45 9.17
C ALA A 189 1.31 -13.56 10.69
N ASP A 190 2.39 -14.16 11.20
CA ASP A 190 2.68 -14.28 12.63
C ASP A 190 3.21 -12.97 13.20
N TYR A 191 3.96 -12.23 12.38
CA TYR A 191 4.47 -10.88 12.67
C TYR A 191 4.24 -9.96 11.48
N ILE A 192 3.96 -8.68 11.74
CA ILE A 192 3.63 -7.70 10.71
C ILE A 192 4.53 -6.48 10.90
N ILE A 193 5.18 -6.07 9.81
CA ILE A 193 5.96 -4.83 9.67
C ILE A 193 5.15 -3.84 8.86
#